data_AF-A0A2N4Y6T5-F1
#
_entry.id   AF-A0A2N4Y6T5-F1
#
_cell.length_a   1.000
_cell.length_b   1.000
_cell.length_c   1.000
_cell.angle_alpha   90.00
_cell.angle_beta   90.00
_cell.angle_gamma   90.00
#
_symmetry.space_group_name_H-M   'P 1'
#
loop_
_entity.id
_entity.type
_entity.pdbx_description
1 polymer ?
#
loop_
_entity_poly.entity_id
_entity_poly.type
_entity_poly.pdbx_seq_one_letter_code
_entity_poly.pdbx_strand_id
1 'polypeptide(L)' 'MNKRFTLDMPEEMHKLVLQYAAEAGAEPDAYLLEMIEEQLEDAYFLRRAQEVLEARERGESRTYTLDEVKRELGLED' A
#
# COMPACT_ATOMS: atom_id res chain seq x y z
N MET A 1 20.86 -1.45 3.52
CA MET A 1 21.28 -2.49 4.49
C MET A 1 20.25 -3.61 4.43
N ASN A 2 20.65 -4.84 4.12
CA ASN A 2 19.73 -5.97 4.23
C ASN A 2 19.55 -6.35 5.70
N LYS A 3 18.29 -6.36 6.15
CA LYS A 3 17.90 -6.93 7.45
C LYS A 3 17.30 -8.30 7.18
N ARG A 4 17.71 -9.31 7.95
CA ARG A 4 17.14 -10.66 7.87
C ARG A 4 16.22 -10.87 9.07
N PHE A 5 14.99 -11.28 8.81
CA PHE A 5 14.03 -11.70 9.81
C PHE A 5 13.80 -13.20 9.68
N THR A 6 13.70 -13.88 10.82
CA THR A 6 13.21 -15.26 10.90
C THR A 6 11.80 -15.18 11.46
N LEU A 7 10.85 -15.83 10.79
CA LEU A 7 9.45 -15.85 11.19
C LEU A 7 9.11 -17.26 11.68
N ASP A 8 8.63 -17.36 12.92
CA ASP A 8 7.98 -18.57 13.39
C ASP A 8 6.54 -18.57 12.90
N MET A 9 6.17 -19.60 12.14
CA MET A 9 4.82 -19.76 11.61
C MET A 9 4.34 -21.21 11.75
N PRO A 10 3.02 -21.43 11.88
CA PRO A 10 2.46 -22.78 11.88
C PRO A 10 2.78 -23.53 10.59
N GLU A 11 2.98 -24.85 10.69
CA GLU A 11 3.32 -25.69 9.53
C GLU A 11 2.29 -25.59 8.39
N GLU A 12 1.01 -25.48 8.74
CA GLU A 12 -0.08 -25.31 7.77
C GLU A 12 0.01 -23.98 7.01
N MET A 13 0.45 -22.91 7.68
CA MET A 13 0.68 -21.62 7.04
C MET A 13 1.87 -21.69 6.09
N HIS A 14 2.96 -22.36 6.51
CA HIS A 14 4.12 -22.58 5.65
C HIS A 14 3.75 -23.36 4.38
N LYS A 15 2.90 -24.40 4.48
CA LYS A 15 2.40 -25.14 3.30
C LYS A 15 1.63 -24.25 2.34
N LEU A 16 0.77 -23.37 2.85
CA LEU A 16 0.01 -22.43 2.02
C LEU A 16 0.94 -21.45 1.30
N VAL A 17 1.95 -20.92 1.98
CA VAL A 17 2.96 -20.05 1.35
C VAL A 17 3.68 -20.77 0.22
N LEU A 18 4.14 -22.01 0.45
CA LEU A 18 4.81 -22.80 -0.58
C LEU A 18 3.90 -23.04 -1.79
N GLN A 19 2.62 -23.34 -1.55
CA GLN A 19 1.65 -23.56 -2.61
C GLN A 19 1.43 -22.29 -3.44
N TYR A 20 1.12 -21.17 -2.80
CA TYR A 20 0.83 -19.92 -3.51
C TYR A 20 2.06 -19.34 -4.20
N ALA A 21 3.24 -19.47 -3.60
CA ALA A 21 4.49 -19.10 -4.24
C ALA A 21 4.73 -19.94 -5.52
N ALA A 22 4.48 -21.26 -5.46
CA ALA A 22 4.59 -22.12 -6.63
C ALA A 22 3.57 -21.77 -7.73
N GLU A 23 2.32 -21.45 -7.36
CA GLU A 23 1.28 -20.99 -8.29
C GLU A 23 1.66 -19.65 -8.95
N ALA A 24 2.28 -18.75 -8.21
CA ALA A 24 2.79 -17.47 -8.69
C ALA A 24 4.12 -17.59 -9.47
N GLY A 25 4.76 -18.77 -9.47
CA GLY A 25 6.08 -18.98 -10.07
C GLY A 25 7.21 -18.23 -9.35
N ALA A 26 7.01 -17.93 -8.07
CA ALA A 26 7.94 -17.19 -7.22
C ALA A 26 8.59 -18.10 -6.16
N GLU A 27 9.77 -17.70 -5.68
CA GLU A 27 10.37 -18.34 -4.52
C GLU A 27 9.57 -17.98 -3.25
N PRO A 28 9.37 -18.90 -2.29
CA PRO A 28 8.55 -18.67 -1.10
C PRO A 28 8.97 -17.44 -0.28
N ASP A 29 10.27 -17.22 -0.12
CA ASP A 29 10.83 -16.07 0.58
C ASP A 29 10.51 -14.75 -0.15
N ALA A 30 10.60 -14.76 -1.48
CA ALA A 30 10.29 -13.59 -2.30
C ALA A 30 8.80 -13.28 -2.27
N TYR A 31 7.96 -14.31 -2.40
CA TYR A 31 6.51 -14.21 -2.31
C TYR A 31 6.05 -13.67 -0.96
N LEU A 32 6.65 -14.15 0.14
CA LEU A 32 6.36 -13.62 1.48
C LEU A 32 6.75 -12.15 1.64
N LEU A 33 7.92 -11.76 1.09
CA LEU A 33 8.35 -10.36 1.14
C LEU A 33 7.42 -9.45 0.36
N GLU A 34 7.00 -9.86 -0.84
CA GLU A 34 6.06 -9.14 -1.69
C GLU A 34 4.70 -8.99 -0.99
N MET A 35 4.15 -10.05 -0.41
CA MET A 35 2.90 -9.96 0.36
C MET A 35 3.01 -9.01 1.56
N ILE A 36 4.15 -9.01 2.27
CA ILE A 36 4.36 -8.10 3.39
C ILE A 36 4.46 -6.65 2.89
N GLU A 37 5.13 -6.42 1.77
CA GLU A 37 5.24 -5.12 1.13
C GLU A 37 3.87 -4.59 0.72
N GLU A 38 3.10 -5.38 -0.04
CA GLU A 38 1.73 -5.02 -0.44
C GLU A 38 0.84 -4.69 0.76
N GLN A 39 0.87 -5.52 1.81
CA GLN A 39 0.06 -5.28 3.00
C GLN A 39 0.46 -4.00 3.76
N LEU A 40 1.76 -3.70 3.81
CA LEU A 40 2.26 -2.45 4.44
C LEU A 40 1.89 -1.24 3.60
N GLU A 41 1.99 -1.34 2.27
CA GLU A 41 1.56 -0.31 1.35
C GLU A 41 0.06 -0.05 1.46
N ASP A 42 -0.77 -1.10 1.44
CA ASP A 42 -2.22 -1.00 1.58
C ASP A 42 -2.62 -0.37 2.91
N ALA A 43 -2.01 -0.79 4.03
CA ALA A 43 -2.27 -0.19 5.33
C ALA A 43 -1.86 1.29 5.38
N TYR A 44 -0.72 1.62 4.75
CA TYR A 44 -0.25 3.00 4.65
C TYR A 44 -1.17 3.86 3.78
N PHE A 45 -1.57 3.36 2.60
CA PHE A 45 -2.47 4.05 1.68
C PHE A 45 -3.86 4.23 2.27
N LEU A 46 -4.41 3.20 2.92
CA LEU A 46 -5.70 3.28 3.60
C LEU A 46 -5.69 4.35 4.70
N ARG A 47 -4.65 4.35 5.54
CA ARG A 47 -4.51 5.36 6.60
C ARG A 47 -4.39 6.76 6.02
N ARG A 48 -3.58 6.95 4.98
CA ARG A 48 -3.41 8.25 4.32
C ARG A 48 -4.70 8.73 3.67
N ALA A 49 -5.46 7.83 3.05
CA ALA A 49 -6.77 8.14 2.50
C ALA A 49 -7.75 8.57 3.60
N GLN A 50 -7.76 7.88 4.75
CA GLN A 50 -8.57 8.27 5.91
C GLN A 50 -8.17 9.66 6.44
N GLU A 51 -6.88 9.93 6.61
CA GLU A 51 -6.40 11.25 7.06
C GLU A 51 -6.85 12.38 6.14
N VAL A 52 -6.82 12.17 4.82
CA VAL A 52 -7.32 13.14 3.83
C VAL A 52 -8.84 13.32 3.92
N LEU A 53 -9.60 12.23 4.09
CA LEU A 53 -11.05 12.30 4.23
C LEU A 53 -11.46 13.00 5.53
N GLU A 54 -10.79 12.72 6.64
CA GLU A 54 -11.03 13.41 7.91
C GLU A 54 -10.64 14.90 7.84
N ALA A 55 -9.53 15.25 7.17
CA ALA A 55 -9.15 16.64 6.94
C ALA A 55 -10.21 17.37 6.09
N ARG A 56 -10.81 16.68 5.11
CA ARG A 56 -11.95 17.20 4.36
C ARG A 56 -13.19 17.39 5.25
N GLU A 57 -13.49 16.44 6.12
CA GLU A 57 -14.63 16.53 7.05
C GLU A 57 -14.45 17.67 8.08
N ARG A 58 -13.23 17.88 8.58
CA ARG A 58 -12.86 19.00 9.44
C ARG A 58 -12.83 20.36 8.71
N GLY A 59 -13.04 20.39 7.40
CA GLY A 59 -13.00 21.60 6.58
C GLY A 59 -11.59 22.12 6.29
N GLU A 60 -10.55 21.34 6.60
CA GLU A 60 -9.13 21.66 6.40
C GLU A 60 -8.66 21.33 4.96
N SER A 61 -9.44 20.55 4.21
CA SER A 61 -9.17 20.21 2.81
C SER A 61 -10.29 20.74 1.89
N ARG A 62 -9.98 21.77 1.11
CA ARG A 62 -10.89 22.34 0.11
C ARG A 62 -10.87 21.48 -1.16
N THR A 63 -12.06 21.14 -1.68
CA THR A 63 -12.17 20.54 -3.01
C THR A 63 -12.08 21.66 -4.05
N TYR A 64 -11.12 21.57 -4.96
CA TYR A 64 -10.96 22.52 -6.06
C TYR A 64 -11.63 21.97 -7.32
N THR A 65 -12.23 22.85 -8.10
CA THR A 65 -12.64 22.54 -9.47
C THR A 65 -11.42 22.46 -10.38
N LEU A 66 -11.53 21.73 -11.49
CA LEU A 66 -10.45 21.61 -12.46
C LEU A 66 -9.96 22.98 -12.97
N ASP A 67 -10.87 23.94 -13.15
CA ASP A 67 -10.54 25.29 -13.59
C ASP A 67 -9.78 26.10 -12.53
N GLU A 68 -10.09 25.91 -11.24
CA GLU A 68 -9.34 26.54 -10.15
C GLU A 68 -7.91 25.99 -10.06
N VAL A 69 -7.74 24.68 -10.22
CA VAL A 69 -6.41 24.04 -10.23
C VAL A 69 -5.57 24.49 -11.42
N LYS A 70 -6.18 24.59 -12.61
CA LYS A 70 -5.49 25.10 -13.82
C LYS A 70 -5.01 26.54 -13.64
N ARG A 71 -5.83 27.40 -13.04
CA ARG A 71 -5.45 28.78 -12.66
C ARG A 71 -4.26 28.81 -11.73
N GLU A 72 -4.30 28.02 -10.67
CA GLU A 72 -3.26 28.04 -9.63
C GLU A 72 -1.92 27.48 -10.14
N LEU A 73 -1.96 26.49 -11.03
CA LEU A 73 -0.78 25.87 -11.61
C LEU A 73 -0.25 26.59 -12.86
N GLY A 74 -0.92 27.65 -13.33
CA GLY A 74 -0.55 28.36 -14.56
C GLY A 74 -0.67 27.51 -15.82
N LEU A 75 -1.61 26.56 -15.82
CA LEU A 75 -1.92 25.63 -16.93
C LEU A 75 -3.15 26.08 -17.72
N GLU A 76 -3.49 27.36 -17.65
CA GLU A 76 -4.50 27.96 -18.53
C GLU A 76 -3.86 28.22 -19.90
N ASP A 77 -4.38 27.56 -20.94
CA ASP A 77 -4.13 27.92 -22.34
C ASP A 77 -4.83 29.25 -22.68
#